data_AF-A0A7T6Z257-F1
#
_entry.id   AF-A0A7T6Z257-F1
#
_cell.length_a   1.000
_cell.length_b   1.000
_cell.length_c   1.000
_cell.angle_alpha   90.00
_cell.angle_beta   90.00
_cell.angle_gamma   90.00
#
_symmetry.space_group_name_H-M   'P 1'
#
loop_
_entity.id
_entity.type
_entity.pdbx_description
1 polymer ?
#
loop_
_entity_poly.entity_id
_entity_poly.type
_entity_poly.pdbx_seq_one_letter_code
_entity_poly.pdbx_strand_id
1 'polypeptide(L)' 'MKVKILNAVSAGGLEKKINQFIIENEQVEIKNIQITAGYQNTVALIVYEE' A
#
# COMPACT_ATOMS: atom_id res chain seq x y z
N MET A 1 8.12 -4.53 13.34
CA MET A 1 7.15 -4.62 12.22
C MET A 1 6.03 -3.59 12.36
N LYS A 2 5.76 -2.85 11.29
CA LYS A 2 4.73 -1.82 11.17
C LYS A 2 3.75 -2.16 10.03
N VAL A 3 2.54 -1.60 10.09
CA VAL A 3 1.48 -1.85 9.10
C VAL A 3 0.92 -0.51 8.62
N LYS A 4 0.76 -0.37 7.30
CA LYS A 4 0.09 0.75 6.65
C LYS A 4 -1.08 0.25 5.81
N ILE A 5 -2.23 0.90 5.91
CA ILE A 5 -3.39 0.63 5.06
C ILE A 5 -3.59 1.80 4.11
N LEU A 6 -3.67 1.52 2.81
CA LEU A 6 -3.95 2.48 1.75
C LEU A 6 -5.23 2.08 1.02
N ASN A 7 -6.05 3.04 0.62
CA ASN A 7 -7.26 2.79 -0.17
C ASN A 7 -7.35 3.72 -1.37
N ALA A 8 -8.06 3.29 -2.40
CA ALA A 8 -8.43 4.12 -3.53
C ALA A 8 -9.69 3.59 -4.22
N VAL A 9 -10.39 4.48 -4.90
CA VAL A 9 -11.61 4.18 -5.68
C VAL A 9 -11.29 3.34 -6.93
N SER A 10 -10.04 3.38 -7.40
CA SER A 10 -9.58 2.61 -8.56
C SER A 10 -8.24 1.94 -8.29
N ALA A 11 -7.97 0.85 -9.00
CA ALA A 11 -6.70 0.13 -8.92
C ALA A 11 -5.50 1.03 -9.24
N GLY A 12 -5.59 1.86 -10.30
CA GLY A 12 -4.53 2.80 -10.65
C GLY A 12 -4.32 3.91 -9.62
N GLY A 13 -5.37 4.32 -8.90
CA GLY A 13 -5.24 5.24 -7.77
C GLY A 13 -4.53 4.60 -6.58
N LEU A 14 -4.78 3.31 -6.34
CA LEU A 14 -4.12 2.57 -5.27
C LEU A 14 -2.64 2.36 -5.56
N GLU A 15 -2.31 1.98 -6.79
CA GLU A 15 -0.92 1.78 -7.24
C GLU A 15 -0.08 3.05 -7.05
N LYS A 16 -0.62 4.22 -7.42
CA LYS A 16 0.07 5.50 -7.18
C LYS A 16 0.37 5.74 -5.71
N LYS A 17 -0.59 5.44 -4.82
CA LYS A 17 -0.41 5.61 -3.36
C LYS A 17 0.61 4.62 -2.80
N ILE A 18 0.62 3.38 -3.28
CA ILE A 18 1.63 2.38 -2.87
C ILE A 18 3.02 2.83 -3.31
N ASN A 19 3.18 3.24 -4.57
CA ASN A 19 4.47 3.71 -5.09
C ASN A 19 4.96 4.96 -4.34
N GLN A 20 4.06 5.91 -4.06
CA GLN A 20 4.38 7.07 -3.25
C GLN A 20 4.84 6.67 -1.85
N PHE A 21 4.14 5.73 -1.19
CA PHE A 21 4.56 5.23 0.12
C PHE A 21 5.97 4.61 0.08
N ILE A 22 6.28 3.80 -0.95
CA ILE A 22 7.60 3.16 -1.10
C ILE A 22 8.69 4.22 -1.30
N ILE A 23 8.44 5.24 -2.13
CA ILE A 23 9.40 6.32 -2.39
C ILE A 23 9.64 7.16 -1.14
N GLU A 24 8.57 7.54 -0.42
CA GLU A 24 8.66 8.33 0.82
C GLU A 24 9.35 7.55 1.96
N ASN A 25 9.36 6.21 1.88
CA ASN A 25 9.90 5.33 2.90
C ASN A 25 11.00 4.44 2.31
N GLU A 26 11.91 4.95 1.46
CA GLU A 26 12.94 4.12 0.80
C GLU A 26 13.82 3.33 1.78
N GLN A 27 13.91 3.81 3.02
CA GLN A 27 14.73 3.25 4.08
C GLN A 27 14.06 2.06 4.79
N VAL A 28 12.77 1.81 4.52
CA VAL A 28 12.02 0.72 5.16
C VAL A 28 12.02 -0.53 4.29
N GLU A 29 12.16 -1.69 4.93
CA GLU A 29 12.07 -2.97 4.25
C GLU A 29 10.61 -3.41 4.13
N ILE A 30 10.06 -3.40 2.92
CA ILE A 30 8.72 -3.93 2.63
C ILE A 30 8.76 -5.46 2.74
N LYS A 31 8.04 -6.02 3.71
CA LYS A 31 7.93 -7.48 3.89
C LYS A 31 6.76 -8.09 3.12
N ASN A 32 5.64 -7.37 3.02
CA ASN A 32 4.44 -7.86 2.34
C ASN A 32 3.52 -6.71 1.88
N ILE A 33 2.87 -6.87 0.73
CA ILE A 33 1.79 -6.01 0.26
C ILE A 33 0.62 -6.91 -0.14
N GLN A 34 -0.50 -6.79 0.56
CA GLN A 34 -1.72 -7.52 0.25
C GLN A 34 -2.76 -6.56 -0.31
N ILE A 35 -3.33 -6.87 -1.47
CA ILE A 35 -4.33 -6.03 -2.14
C ILE A 35 -5.67 -6.77 -2.10
N THR A 36 -6.71 -6.07 -1.66
CA THR A 36 -8.09 -6.55 -1.69
C THR A 36 -8.96 -5.55 -2.46
N ALA A 37 -9.74 -6.05 -3.41
CA ALA A 37 -10.71 -5.26 -4.15
C ALA A 37 -12.14 -5.60 -3.69
N GLY A 38 -12.93 -4.58 -3.39
CA GLY A 38 -14.36 -4.66 -3.13
C GLY A 38 -15.16 -3.84 -4.14
N TYR A 39 -16.49 -3.80 -4.00
CA TYR A 39 -17.34 -2.99 -4.87
C TYR A 39 -16.96 -1.49 -4.70
N GLN A 40 -16.40 -0.89 -5.76
CA GLN A 40 -15.95 0.52 -5.85
C GLN A 40 -14.73 0.94 -5.02
N ASN A 41 -14.03 0.03 -4.36
CA ASN A 41 -12.81 0.38 -3.61
C ASN A 41 -11.78 -0.73 -3.67
N THR A 42 -10.51 -0.33 -3.79
CA THR A 42 -9.36 -1.21 -3.65
C THR A 42 -8.53 -0.76 -2.46
N VAL A 43 -8.10 -1.71 -1.63
CA VAL A 43 -7.34 -1.48 -0.40
C VAL A 43 -6.04 -2.27 -0.46
N ALA A 44 -4.94 -1.69 0.00
CA ALA A 44 -3.67 -2.36 0.22
C ALA A 44 -3.30 -2.33 1.69
N LEU A 45 -2.84 -3.47 2.20
CA LEU A 45 -2.19 -3.62 3.50
C LEU A 45 -0.71 -3.87 3.27
N ILE A 46 0.12 -2.93 3.73
CA ILE A 46 1.58 -2.96 3.58
C ILE A 46 2.19 -3.26 4.94
N VAL A 47 3.00 -4.32 5.01
CA VAL A 47 3.77 -4.70 6.19
C VAL A 47 5.23 -4.38 5.94
N TYR A 48 5.85 -3.62 6.84
CA TYR A 48 7.21 -3.14 6.68
C TYR A 48 7.99 -3.09 8.00
N GLU A 49 9.30 -2.95 7.90
CA GLU A 49 10.24 -2.84 9.02
C GLU A 49 11.18 -1.65 8.81
N GLU A 50 11.53 -0.95 9.90
CA GLU A 50 12.49 0.16 9.90
C GLU A 50 13.89 -0.33 10.28
#